data_AF-A0A0Q7T9J3-F1
#
_entry.id   AF-A0A0Q7T9J3-F1
#
_cell.length_a   1.000
_cell.length_b   1.000
_cell.length_c   1.000
_cell.angle_alpha   90.00
_cell.angle_beta   90.00
_cell.angle_gamma   90.00
#
_symmetry.space_group_name_H-M   'P 1'
#
loop_
_entity.id
_entity.type
_entity.pdbx_description
1 polymer ?
#
loop_
_entity_poly.entity_id
_entity_poly.type
_entity_poly.pdbx_seq_one_letter_code
_entity_poly.pdbx_strand_id
1 'polypeptide(L)'
;MIEWHLEARGIRDRRVLDAMDRVPRERFVPEHLARDAYSDSPLPIEHGQTISQPYIVALTAEAGRISPGDRVLDVGTGSGYAAAVYAAMGAEVWSIEYVAELAATARRALDAAGFERVRVASGDGTLALADAAPFDAILAAAAGPEIPAPWLDQLADGGRIVMPLERGLGWQQLIRLIRRGDEYDRDDLGAVRFVPLRGEHGLR
;
A
#
# COMPACT_ATOMS: atom_id res chain seq x y z
N MET A 1 -10.66 15.71 -5.98
CA MET A 1 -9.61 14.67 -5.90
C MET A 1 -9.53 13.89 -7.21
N ILE A 2 -10.56 13.15 -7.60
CA ILE A 2 -10.54 12.20 -8.74
C ILE A 2 -10.08 12.82 -10.06
N GLU A 3 -10.84 13.78 -10.62
CA GLU A 3 -10.55 14.37 -11.93
C GLU A 3 -9.16 15.04 -11.99
N TRP A 4 -8.88 15.94 -11.05
CA TRP A 4 -7.69 16.80 -11.07
C TRP A 4 -6.42 16.13 -10.56
N HIS A 5 -6.50 15.29 -9.52
CA HIS A 5 -5.31 14.70 -8.90
C HIS A 5 -5.00 13.31 -9.43
N LEU A 6 -5.98 12.57 -9.96
CA LEU A 6 -5.79 11.19 -10.42
C LEU A 6 -5.88 11.12 -11.95
N GLU A 7 -7.04 11.40 -12.54
CA GLU A 7 -7.28 11.20 -13.98
C GLU A 7 -6.39 12.11 -14.85
N ALA A 8 -6.28 13.40 -14.49
CA ALA A 8 -5.43 14.35 -15.19
C ALA A 8 -3.93 13.98 -15.14
N ARG A 9 -3.55 13.12 -14.19
CA ARG A 9 -2.18 12.64 -14.00
C ARG A 9 -1.95 11.20 -14.47
N GLY A 10 -2.92 10.63 -15.18
CA GLY A 10 -2.75 9.39 -15.92
C GLY A 10 -3.25 8.13 -15.23
N ILE A 11 -3.93 8.23 -14.07
CA ILE A 11 -4.68 7.09 -13.53
C ILE A 11 -5.89 6.84 -14.43
N ARG A 12 -6.03 5.64 -14.98
CA ARG A 12 -7.05 5.27 -15.98
C ARG A 12 -7.92 4.10 -15.56
N ASP A 13 -7.50 3.25 -14.64
CA ASP A 13 -8.29 2.11 -14.17
C ASP A 13 -9.52 2.61 -13.41
N ARG A 14 -10.69 2.41 -14.02
CA ARG A 14 -11.97 2.84 -13.45
C ARG A 14 -12.23 2.21 -12.09
N ARG A 15 -11.78 0.98 -11.85
CA ARG A 15 -11.94 0.30 -10.55
C ARG A 15 -11.15 1.00 -9.44
N VAL A 16 -9.95 1.51 -9.77
CA VAL A 16 -9.14 2.29 -8.85
C VAL A 16 -9.83 3.62 -8.56
N LEU A 17 -10.28 4.33 -9.60
CA LEU A 17 -10.95 5.62 -9.45
C LEU A 17 -12.24 5.50 -8.61
N ASP A 18 -13.06 4.49 -8.89
CA ASP A 18 -14.29 4.21 -8.15
C ASP A 18 -14.00 3.84 -6.69
N ALA A 19 -12.95 3.07 -6.42
CA ALA A 19 -12.53 2.76 -5.05
C ALA A 19 -12.05 4.01 -4.30
N MET A 20 -11.21 4.84 -4.94
CA MET A 20 -10.71 6.10 -4.37
C MET A 20 -11.83 7.09 -4.04
N ASP A 21 -12.92 7.10 -4.83
CA ASP A 21 -14.10 7.93 -4.59
C ASP A 21 -14.99 7.38 -3.46
N ARG A 22 -15.12 6.04 -3.37
CA ARG A 22 -15.97 5.37 -2.38
C ARG A 22 -15.38 5.33 -0.97
N VAL A 23 -14.06 5.27 -0.83
CA VAL A 23 -13.43 5.18 0.50
C VAL A 23 -13.31 6.57 1.14
N PRO A 24 -13.99 6.83 2.27
CA PRO A 24 -14.01 8.15 2.92
C PRO A 24 -12.66 8.42 3.60
N ARG A 25 -11.72 9.03 2.87
CA ARG A 25 -10.34 9.24 3.33
C ARG A 25 -10.26 10.01 4.66
N GLU A 26 -11.20 10.91 4.92
CA GLU A 26 -11.30 11.68 6.16
C GLU A 26 -11.49 10.82 7.42
N ARG A 27 -11.96 9.56 7.29
CA ARG A 27 -12.04 8.62 8.41
C ARG A 27 -10.69 7.99 8.79
N PHE A 28 -9.67 8.20 7.97
CA PHE A 28 -8.33 7.64 8.13
C PHE A 28 -7.26 8.71 8.41
N VAL A 29 -7.69 9.93 8.76
CA VAL A 29 -6.80 11.03 9.14
C VAL A 29 -7.17 11.54 10.54
N PRO A 30 -6.22 12.13 11.28
CA PRO A 30 -6.54 12.81 12.53
C PRO A 30 -7.61 13.90 12.32
N GLU A 31 -8.51 14.05 13.29
CA GLU A 31 -9.69 14.95 13.18
C GLU A 31 -9.30 16.39 12.81
N HIS A 32 -8.20 16.90 13.37
CA HIS A 32 -7.70 18.24 13.08
C HIS A 32 -7.21 18.45 11.63
N LEU A 33 -7.02 17.37 10.86
CA LEU A 33 -6.60 17.38 9.45
C LEU A 33 -7.72 16.96 8.49
N ALA A 34 -8.94 16.73 8.98
CA ALA A 34 -10.05 16.27 8.14
C ALA A 34 -10.35 17.19 6.94
N ARG A 35 -10.09 18.50 7.08
CA ARG A 35 -10.25 19.48 5.99
C ARG A 35 -9.26 19.28 4.84
N ASP A 36 -8.09 18.73 5.13
CA ASP A 36 -7.01 18.49 4.17
C ASP A 36 -7.00 17.05 3.64
N ALA A 37 -7.91 16.20 4.12
CA ALA A 37 -7.97 14.77 3.80
C ALA A 37 -7.89 14.48 2.30
N TYR A 38 -8.48 15.35 1.48
CA TYR A 38 -8.60 15.20 0.04
C TYR A 38 -7.59 16.02 -0.78
N SER A 39 -6.69 16.74 -0.12
CA SER A 39 -5.52 17.33 -0.78
C SER A 39 -4.61 16.23 -1.31
N ASP A 40 -3.96 16.44 -2.46
CA ASP A 40 -2.96 15.49 -2.95
C ASP A 40 -1.60 15.67 -2.25
N SER A 41 -1.57 15.40 -0.95
CA SER A 41 -0.39 15.46 -0.12
C SER A 41 -0.41 14.37 0.96
N PRO A 42 0.76 13.90 1.46
CA PRO A 42 0.78 13.06 2.64
C PRO A 42 0.40 13.88 3.87
N LEU A 43 -0.33 13.26 4.81
CA LEU A 43 -0.69 13.88 6.08
C LEU A 43 -0.06 13.11 7.25
N PRO A 44 0.40 13.78 8.31
CA PRO A 44 0.95 13.10 9.47
C PRO A 44 -0.14 12.30 10.19
N ILE A 45 0.25 11.12 10.66
CA ILE A 45 -0.53 10.26 11.56
C ILE A 45 0.33 9.94 12.79
N GLU A 46 -0.17 9.10 13.70
CA GLU A 46 0.53 8.71 14.91
C GLU A 46 1.90 8.05 14.63
N HIS A 47 2.76 8.00 15.65
CA HIS A 47 4.08 7.34 15.59
C HIS A 47 5.03 7.87 14.50
N GLY A 48 4.89 9.14 14.11
CA GLY A 48 5.75 9.77 13.11
C GLY A 48 5.55 9.21 11.70
N GLN A 49 4.44 8.51 11.45
CA GLN A 49 4.09 7.98 10.14
C GLN A 49 3.25 8.98 9.36
N THR A 50 2.96 8.66 8.10
CA THR A 50 2.08 9.47 7.24
C THR A 50 1.10 8.60 6.50
N ILE A 51 -0.14 9.06 6.35
CA ILE A 51 -1.03 8.55 5.31
C ILE A 51 -0.53 9.03 3.95
N SER A 52 -0.28 8.10 3.01
CA SER A 52 0.24 8.41 1.68
C SER A 52 -0.68 9.35 0.91
N GLN A 53 -0.13 10.23 0.06
CA GLN A 53 -0.94 11.10 -0.80
C GLN A 53 -1.88 10.28 -1.71
N PRO A 54 -3.11 10.77 -1.98
CA PRO A 54 -4.09 10.09 -2.83
C PRO A 54 -3.55 9.57 -4.16
N TYR A 55 -2.77 10.37 -4.89
CA TYR A 55 -2.19 9.94 -6.18
C TYR A 55 -1.31 8.71 -6.06
N ILE A 56 -0.50 8.64 -5.01
CA ILE A 56 0.42 7.51 -4.80
C ILE A 56 -0.34 6.24 -4.42
N VAL A 57 -1.42 6.36 -3.62
CA VAL A 57 -2.29 5.21 -3.33
C VAL A 57 -2.93 4.68 -4.62
N ALA A 58 -3.46 5.57 -5.47
CA ALA A 58 -4.07 5.20 -6.74
C ALA A 58 -3.04 4.59 -7.73
N LEU A 59 -1.86 5.19 -7.84
CA LEU A 59 -0.77 4.69 -8.69
C LEU A 59 -0.33 3.29 -8.26
N THR A 60 -0.17 3.06 -6.95
CA THR A 60 0.20 1.76 -6.40
C THR A 60 -0.88 0.70 -6.67
N ALA A 61 -2.16 1.05 -6.48
CA ALA A 61 -3.28 0.15 -6.78
C ALA A 61 -3.35 -0.22 -8.28
N GLU A 62 -3.22 0.76 -9.17
CA GLU A 62 -3.23 0.56 -10.62
C GLU A 62 -2.02 -0.26 -11.08
N ALA A 63 -0.83 0.02 -10.54
CA ALA A 63 0.38 -0.74 -10.83
C ALA A 63 0.27 -2.19 -10.36
N GLY A 64 -0.35 -2.43 -9.19
CA GLY A 64 -0.63 -3.76 -8.65
C GLY A 64 -1.63 -4.57 -9.48
N ARG A 65 -2.40 -3.91 -10.35
CA ARG A 65 -3.45 -4.51 -11.20
C ARG A 65 -4.48 -5.31 -10.39
N ILE A 66 -4.80 -4.82 -9.21
CA ILE A 66 -5.71 -5.47 -8.26
C ILE A 66 -7.04 -5.77 -8.95
N SER A 67 -7.48 -7.01 -8.82
CA SER A 67 -8.74 -7.51 -9.34
C SER A 67 -9.59 -8.12 -8.22
N PRO A 68 -10.92 -8.17 -8.40
CA PRO A 68 -11.80 -8.80 -7.43
C PRO A 68 -11.40 -10.26 -7.16
N GLY A 69 -11.25 -10.63 -5.89
CA GLY A 69 -10.81 -11.95 -5.47
C GLY A 69 -9.29 -12.12 -5.33
N ASP A 70 -8.49 -11.16 -5.81
CA ASP A 70 -7.04 -11.19 -5.61
C ASP A 70 -6.71 -11.17 -4.12
N ARG A 71 -5.73 -11.97 -3.72
CA ARG A 71 -5.14 -11.90 -2.40
C ARG A 71 -4.03 -10.85 -2.39
N VAL A 72 -4.25 -9.77 -1.64
CA VAL A 72 -3.34 -8.62 -1.59
C VAL A 72 -2.69 -8.55 -0.23
N LEU A 73 -1.36 -8.43 -0.21
CA LEU A 73 -0.59 -8.04 0.97
C LEU A 73 -0.30 -6.54 0.93
N ASP A 74 -0.79 -5.80 1.93
CA ASP A 74 -0.49 -4.40 2.17
C ASP A 74 0.59 -4.30 3.29
N VAL A 75 1.78 -3.83 2.94
CA VAL A 75 2.91 -3.72 3.88
C VAL A 75 3.07 -2.28 4.36
N GLY A 76 2.92 -2.09 5.67
CA GLY A 76 2.85 -0.77 6.31
C GLY A 76 1.42 -0.26 6.33
N THR A 77 0.54 -0.89 7.13
CA THR A 77 -0.88 -0.54 7.23
C THR A 77 -1.10 0.96 7.46
N GLY A 78 -0.26 1.59 8.28
CA GLY A 78 -0.37 3.01 8.59
C GLY A 78 -1.75 3.35 9.17
N SER A 79 -2.49 4.23 8.50
CA SER A 79 -3.87 4.55 8.91
C SER A 79 -4.90 3.50 8.51
N GLY A 80 -4.59 2.59 7.58
CA GLY A 80 -5.51 1.62 6.99
C GLY A 80 -6.20 2.10 5.70
N TYR A 81 -5.96 3.33 5.25
CA TYR A 81 -6.64 3.87 4.06
C TYR A 81 -6.33 3.09 2.77
N ALA A 82 -5.07 2.75 2.51
CA ALA A 82 -4.69 2.00 1.31
C ALA A 82 -5.32 0.60 1.32
N ALA A 83 -5.27 -0.10 2.46
CA ALA A 83 -5.95 -1.37 2.65
C ALA A 83 -7.47 -1.29 2.39
N ALA A 84 -8.12 -0.21 2.83
CA ALA A 84 -9.53 0.04 2.55
C ALA A 84 -9.79 0.23 1.05
N VAL A 85 -8.93 0.96 0.34
CA VAL A 85 -9.02 1.15 -1.12
C VAL A 85 -8.89 -0.20 -1.84
N TYR A 86 -7.89 -1.01 -1.49
CA TYR A 86 -7.71 -2.34 -2.08
C TYR A 86 -8.91 -3.26 -1.81
N ALA A 87 -9.47 -3.21 -0.60
CA ALA A 87 -10.68 -3.96 -0.25
C ALA A 87 -11.91 -3.46 -1.02
N ALA A 88 -12.04 -2.14 -1.24
CA ALA A 88 -13.12 -1.56 -2.05
C ALA A 88 -13.05 -1.96 -3.53
N MET A 89 -11.87 -2.33 -4.03
CA MET A 89 -11.68 -2.96 -5.35
C MET A 89 -12.07 -4.44 -5.40
N GLY A 90 -12.41 -5.05 -4.26
CA GLY A 90 -12.86 -6.43 -4.15
C GLY A 90 -11.76 -7.44 -3.80
N ALA A 91 -10.58 -6.99 -3.38
CA ALA A 91 -9.49 -7.87 -2.97
C ALA A 91 -9.70 -8.48 -1.57
N GLU A 92 -9.11 -9.66 -1.35
CA GLU A 92 -8.88 -10.23 -0.03
C GLU A 92 -7.60 -9.63 0.57
N VAL A 93 -7.76 -8.57 1.36
CA VAL A 93 -6.63 -7.80 1.88
C VAL A 93 -6.11 -8.36 3.21
N TRP A 94 -4.83 -8.68 3.22
CA TRP A 94 -4.02 -8.88 4.41
C TRP A 94 -3.10 -7.67 4.55
N SER A 95 -3.06 -7.04 5.72
CA SER A 95 -2.24 -5.87 5.96
C SER A 95 -1.35 -6.10 7.19
N ILE A 96 -0.09 -5.71 7.11
CA ILE A 96 0.88 -5.91 8.19
C ILE A 96 1.54 -4.58 8.57
N GLU A 97 1.57 -4.30 9.87
CA GLU A 97 2.12 -3.06 10.43
C GLU A 97 3.18 -3.37 11.49
N TYR A 98 4.31 -2.67 11.38
CA TYR A 98 5.45 -2.83 12.27
C TYR A 98 5.16 -2.26 13.67
N VAL A 99 4.44 -1.14 13.74
CA VAL A 99 4.06 -0.50 15.02
C VAL A 99 2.72 -1.03 15.51
N ALA A 100 2.73 -1.85 16.57
CA ALA A 100 1.54 -2.55 17.07
C ALA A 100 0.36 -1.63 17.42
N GLU A 101 0.62 -0.47 18.03
CA GLU A 101 -0.41 0.52 18.37
C GLU A 101 -1.06 1.13 17.12
N LEU A 102 -0.29 1.31 16.06
CA LEU A 102 -0.78 1.80 14.77
C LEU A 102 -1.62 0.73 14.07
N ALA A 103 -1.20 -0.53 14.13
CA ALA A 103 -1.98 -1.68 13.64
C ALA A 103 -3.37 -1.74 14.31
N ALA A 104 -3.42 -1.57 15.64
CA ALA A 104 -4.67 -1.54 16.38
C ALA A 104 -5.55 -0.33 16.04
N THR A 105 -4.93 0.82 15.75
CA THR A 105 -5.64 2.05 15.34
C THR A 105 -6.23 1.91 13.94
N ALA A 106 -5.45 1.40 12.98
CA ALA A 106 -5.91 1.11 11.63
C ALA A 106 -7.06 0.10 11.62
N ARG A 107 -6.97 -0.96 12.43
CA ARG A 107 -8.05 -1.93 12.63
C ARG A 107 -9.37 -1.24 13.01
N ARG A 108 -9.35 -0.36 14.02
CA ARG A 108 -10.55 0.37 14.45
C ARG A 108 -11.09 1.29 13.35
N ALA A 109 -10.20 1.98 12.63
CA ALA A 109 -10.60 2.87 11.53
C ALA A 109 -11.26 2.10 10.37
N LEU A 110 -10.68 0.96 9.99
CA LEU A 110 -11.22 0.04 8.98
C LEU A 110 -12.59 -0.48 9.38
N ASP A 111 -12.74 -0.97 10.62
CA ASP A 111 -14.02 -1.50 11.11
C ASP A 111 -15.09 -0.39 11.13
N ALA A 112 -14.76 0.82 11.62
CA ALA A 112 -15.67 1.96 11.62
C ALA A 112 -16.03 2.48 10.21
N ALA A 113 -15.20 2.18 9.20
CA ALA A 113 -15.43 2.49 7.80
C ALA A 113 -16.15 1.35 7.04
N GLY A 114 -16.45 0.22 7.69
CA GLY A 114 -17.16 -0.93 7.09
C GLY A 114 -16.25 -1.89 6.31
N PHE A 115 -14.95 -1.93 6.65
CA PHE A 115 -13.95 -2.80 6.04
C PHE A 115 -13.49 -3.90 7.01
N GLU A 116 -14.42 -4.55 7.72
CA GLU A 116 -14.11 -5.52 8.79
C GLU A 116 -13.40 -6.78 8.26
N ARG A 117 -13.52 -7.05 6.95
CA ARG A 117 -12.89 -8.20 6.28
C ARG A 117 -11.40 -8.02 6.02
N VAL A 118 -10.86 -6.80 6.10
CA VAL A 118 -9.41 -6.57 5.99
C VAL A 118 -8.72 -7.26 7.16
N ARG A 119 -7.66 -8.03 6.93
CA ARG A 119 -6.93 -8.73 8.00
C ARG A 119 -5.65 -7.97 8.35
N VAL A 120 -5.73 -7.10 9.36
CA VAL A 120 -4.59 -6.40 9.95
C VAL A 120 -3.86 -7.29 10.95
N ALA A 121 -2.56 -7.47 10.76
CA ALA A 121 -1.61 -8.09 11.66
C ALA A 121 -0.57 -7.07 12.12
N SER A 122 0.05 -7.31 13.28
CA SER A 122 1.24 -6.59 13.70
C SER A 122 2.46 -7.50 13.60
N GLY A 123 3.55 -6.99 13.02
CA GLY A 123 4.78 -7.75 12.87
C GLY A 123 5.71 -7.18 11.81
N ASP A 124 6.76 -7.93 11.51
CA ASP A 124 7.74 -7.58 10.49
C ASP A 124 7.19 -7.85 9.09
N GLY A 125 6.78 -6.78 8.40
CA GLY A 125 6.27 -6.85 7.03
C GLY A 125 7.29 -7.32 6.00
N THR A 126 8.60 -7.28 6.29
CA THR A 126 9.64 -7.77 5.38
C THR A 126 9.63 -9.29 5.23
N LEU A 127 8.98 -10.00 6.17
CA LEU A 127 8.77 -11.44 6.13
C LEU A 127 7.47 -11.85 5.40
N ALA A 128 6.68 -10.88 4.94
CA ALA A 128 5.33 -11.07 4.43
C ALA A 128 4.44 -11.86 5.44
N LEU A 129 3.56 -12.74 4.96
CA LEU A 129 2.60 -13.48 5.79
C LEU A 129 2.41 -14.89 5.22
N ALA A 130 3.30 -15.82 5.61
CA ALA A 130 3.39 -17.16 5.01
C ALA A 130 2.07 -17.94 5.06
N ASP A 131 1.30 -17.83 6.16
CA ASP A 131 0.01 -18.51 6.33
C ASP A 131 -1.07 -18.05 5.33
N ALA A 132 -0.87 -16.89 4.73
CA ALA A 132 -1.74 -16.30 3.72
C ALA A 132 -1.13 -16.32 2.33
N ALA A 133 0.08 -16.83 2.13
CA ALA A 133 0.66 -16.97 0.79
C ALA A 133 -0.10 -18.03 -0.05
N PRO A 134 0.01 -18.01 -1.39
CA PRO A 134 0.67 -16.96 -2.18
C PRO A 134 -0.21 -15.71 -2.36
N PHE A 135 0.43 -14.58 -2.66
CA PHE A 135 -0.22 -13.29 -2.93
C PHE A 135 -0.23 -12.94 -4.41
N ASP A 136 -1.35 -12.43 -4.91
CA ASP A 136 -1.48 -11.90 -6.27
C ASP A 136 -0.86 -10.50 -6.39
N ALA A 137 -0.86 -9.73 -5.31
CA ALA A 137 -0.11 -8.49 -5.21
C ALA A 137 0.45 -8.25 -3.81
N ILE A 138 1.67 -7.71 -3.74
CA ILE A 138 2.30 -7.20 -2.51
C ILE A 138 2.61 -5.72 -2.73
N LEU A 139 2.02 -4.85 -1.92
CA LEU A 139 2.06 -3.40 -2.08
C LEU A 139 2.62 -2.78 -0.81
N ALA A 140 3.72 -2.04 -0.92
CA ALA A 140 4.40 -1.48 0.24
C ALA A 140 4.28 0.04 0.30
N ALA A 141 3.90 0.55 1.48
CA ALA A 141 3.84 1.97 1.82
C ALA A 141 5.09 2.45 2.58
N ALA A 142 6.22 1.73 2.46
CA ALA A 142 7.49 2.08 3.09
C ALA A 142 8.68 1.65 2.20
N ALA A 143 9.75 2.43 2.21
CA ALA A 143 10.90 2.26 1.31
C ALA A 143 11.95 1.31 1.88
N GLY A 144 12.28 0.27 1.12
CA GLY A 144 13.33 -0.71 1.45
C GLY A 144 14.60 -0.52 0.62
N PRO A 145 15.74 -1.11 1.04
CA PRO A 145 16.97 -1.10 0.25
C PRO A 145 16.86 -1.96 -1.01
N GLU A 146 16.09 -3.05 -0.92
CA GLU A 146 15.83 -4.02 -1.98
C GLU A 146 14.44 -4.65 -1.78
N ILE A 147 13.99 -5.47 -2.72
CA ILE A 147 12.77 -6.27 -2.55
C ILE A 147 13.08 -7.42 -1.60
N PRO A 148 12.39 -7.59 -0.46
CA PRO A 148 12.61 -8.71 0.44
C PRO A 148 12.44 -10.05 -0.26
N ALA A 149 13.40 -10.97 -0.09
CA ALA A 149 13.31 -12.32 -0.63
C ALA A 149 12.02 -13.07 -0.21
N PRO A 150 11.54 -12.95 1.06
CA PRO A 150 10.27 -13.57 1.45
C PRO A 150 9.06 -13.11 0.62
N TRP A 151 9.09 -11.90 0.07
CA TRP A 151 8.01 -11.42 -0.79
C TRP A 151 8.03 -12.13 -2.13
N LEU A 152 9.21 -12.38 -2.71
CA LEU A 152 9.37 -13.14 -3.95
C LEU A 152 8.90 -14.59 -3.78
N ASP A 153 9.28 -15.22 -2.67
CA ASP A 153 8.92 -16.60 -2.34
C ASP A 153 7.39 -16.78 -2.15
N GLN A 154 6.73 -15.74 -1.65
CA GLN A 154 5.29 -15.75 -1.35
C GLN A 154 4.44 -15.10 -2.46
N LEU A 155 5.04 -14.70 -3.59
CA LEU A 155 4.33 -14.11 -4.71
C LEU A 155 3.79 -15.20 -5.66
N ALA A 156 2.51 -15.13 -6.02
CA ALA A 156 1.93 -16.01 -7.03
C ALA A 156 2.60 -15.81 -8.41
N ASP A 157 2.54 -16.83 -9.27
CA ASP A 157 2.92 -16.63 -10.68
C ASP A 157 1.98 -15.61 -11.34
N GLY A 158 2.54 -14.69 -12.13
CA GLY A 158 1.82 -13.51 -12.62
C GLY A 158 1.56 -12.42 -11.58
N GLY A 159 1.94 -12.64 -10.31
CA GLY A 159 1.77 -11.72 -9.20
C GLY A 159 2.68 -10.49 -9.29
N ARG A 160 2.30 -9.42 -8.59
CA ARG A 160 2.94 -8.09 -8.67
C ARG A 160 3.51 -7.65 -7.33
N ILE A 161 4.70 -7.08 -7.32
CA ILE A 161 5.19 -6.30 -6.18
C ILE A 161 5.24 -4.84 -6.58
N VAL A 162 4.67 -3.95 -5.79
CA VAL A 162 4.83 -2.50 -5.96
C VAL A 162 5.41 -1.95 -4.67
N MET A 163 6.64 -1.41 -4.75
CA MET A 163 7.29 -0.86 -3.57
C MET A 163 8.23 0.30 -3.92
N PRO A 164 8.37 1.27 -3.02
CA PRO A 164 9.45 2.24 -3.10
C PRO A 164 10.76 1.57 -2.70
N LEU A 165 11.79 1.81 -3.48
CA LEU A 165 13.15 1.37 -3.19
C LEU A 165 14.06 2.56 -2.99
N GLU A 166 14.89 2.49 -1.96
CA GLU A 166 16.00 3.41 -1.74
C GLU A 166 16.97 3.35 -2.93
N ARG A 167 17.53 4.51 -3.26
CA ARG A 167 18.55 4.68 -4.29
C ARG A 167 19.69 5.51 -3.74
N GLY A 168 20.83 5.47 -4.43
CA GLY A 168 21.99 6.27 -4.05
C GLY A 168 21.66 7.76 -4.07
N LEU A 169 22.25 8.56 -3.17
CA LEU A 169 22.00 10.00 -3.02
C LEU A 169 20.64 10.39 -2.39
N GLY A 170 19.98 9.46 -1.69
CA GLY A 170 18.82 9.76 -0.84
C GLY A 170 17.51 10.04 -1.58
N TRP A 171 17.41 9.63 -2.84
CA TRP A 171 16.13 9.57 -3.56
C TRP A 171 15.57 8.16 -3.51
N GLN A 172 14.26 8.04 -3.69
CA GLN A 172 13.56 6.77 -3.77
C GLN A 172 12.81 6.66 -5.10
N GLN A 173 12.64 5.42 -5.55
CA GLN A 173 11.98 5.10 -6.80
C GLN A 173 10.85 4.11 -6.54
N LEU A 174 9.65 4.41 -7.02
CA LEU A 174 8.56 3.45 -7.02
C LEU A 174 8.76 2.49 -8.19
N ILE A 175 8.75 1.20 -7.91
CA ILE A 175 8.90 0.16 -8.95
C ILE A 175 7.70 -0.76 -8.94
N ARG A 176 7.48 -1.42 -10.08
CA ARG A 176 6.66 -2.63 -10.16
C ARG A 176 7.53 -3.80 -10.58
N LEU A 177 7.41 -4.93 -9.89
CA LEU A 177 7.92 -6.22 -10.29
C LEU A 177 6.74 -7.11 -10.73
N ILE A 178 6.89 -7.88 -11.80
CA ILE A 178 5.89 -8.87 -12.24
C ILE A 178 6.58 -10.23 -12.37
N ARG A 179 6.07 -11.25 -11.67
CA ARG A 179 6.58 -12.61 -11.79
C ARG A 179 6.11 -13.28 -13.08
N ARG A 180 7.02 -14.00 -13.75
CA ARG A 180 6.76 -14.86 -14.90
C ARG A 180 7.54 -16.17 -14.77
N GLY A 181 6.96 -17.15 -14.09
CA GLY A 181 7.65 -18.37 -13.70
C GLY A 181 8.85 -18.06 -12.79
N ASP A 182 10.05 -18.27 -13.32
CA ASP A 182 11.33 -18.02 -12.64
C ASP A 182 11.94 -16.65 -13.00
N GLU A 183 11.31 -15.90 -13.92
CA GLU A 183 11.76 -14.58 -14.34
C GLU A 183 10.92 -13.46 -13.71
N TYR A 184 11.49 -12.26 -13.69
CA TYR A 184 10.84 -11.06 -13.18
C TYR A 184 11.00 -9.87 -14.11
N ASP A 185 9.89 -9.32 -14.57
CA ASP A 185 9.87 -8.03 -15.28
C ASP A 185 9.84 -6.89 -14.26
N ARG A 186 10.54 -5.81 -14.57
CA ARG A 186 10.59 -4.62 -13.70
C ARG A 186 10.28 -3.35 -14.46
N ASP A 187 9.33 -2.58 -13.93
CA ASP A 187 8.98 -1.24 -14.40
C ASP A 187 9.40 -0.19 -13.37
N ASP A 188 9.83 0.97 -13.88
CA ASP A 188 10.01 2.20 -13.12
C ASP A 188 8.73 3.05 -13.19
N LEU A 189 8.19 3.43 -12.03
CA LEU A 189 6.97 4.24 -11.91
C LEU A 189 7.29 5.68 -11.48
N GLY A 190 8.57 6.03 -11.31
CA GLY A 190 9.04 7.38 -11.05
C GLY A 190 9.49 7.63 -9.61
N ALA A 191 9.91 8.86 -9.37
CA ALA A 191 10.45 9.31 -8.09
C ALA A 191 9.34 9.46 -7.03
N VAL A 192 9.63 9.01 -5.81
CA VAL A 192 8.71 9.08 -4.66
C VAL A 192 9.47 9.38 -3.38
N ARG A 193 8.74 9.59 -2.28
CA ARG A 193 9.31 9.68 -0.94
C ARG A 193 8.37 9.06 0.10
N PHE A 194 8.89 8.09 0.83
CA PHE A 194 8.22 7.28 1.83
C PHE A 194 9.08 7.16 3.09
N VAL A 195 8.42 6.79 4.18
CA VAL A 195 9.06 6.37 5.42
C VAL A 195 9.88 5.08 5.20
N PRO A 196 10.93 4.82 6.02
CA PRO A 196 11.74 3.61 5.87
C PRO A 196 10.97 2.34 6.22
N LEU A 197 11.11 1.30 5.40
CA LEU A 197 10.63 -0.06 5.69
C LEU A 197 11.51 -0.66 6.78
N ARG A 198 10.94 -0.87 7.98
CA ARG A 198 11.63 -1.49 9.11
C ARG A 198 11.44 -3.01 9.09
N GLY A 199 12.48 -3.74 9.46
CA GLY A 199 12.42 -5.20 9.56
C GLY A 199 13.75 -5.88 9.23
N GLU A 200 13.74 -7.21 9.26
CA GLU A 200 14.87 -8.10 8.98
C GLU A 200 15.49 -7.85 7.60
N HIS A 201 14.67 -7.69 6.57
CA HIS A 201 15.12 -7.35 5.21
C HIS A 201 14.91 -5.85 4.89
N GLY A 202 14.81 -5.01 5.93
CA GLY A 202 14.54 -3.58 5.83
C GLY A 202 15.73 -2.71 6.23
N LEU A 203 15.42 -1.45 6.53
CA LEU A 203 16.36 -0.45 7.04
C LEU A 203 16.38 -0.48 8.58
N ARG A 204 17.59 -0.45 9.15
CA ARG A 204 17.84 -0.38 10.59
C ARG A 204 17.53 0.98 11.19
#